data_AF-A0A4U1EK28-F1
#
_entry.id   AF-A0A4U1EK28-F1
#
_cell.length_a   1.000
_cell.length_b   1.000
_cell.length_c   1.000
_cell.angle_alpha   90.00
_cell.angle_beta   90.00
_cell.angle_gamma   90.00
#
_symmetry.space_group_name_H-M   'P 1'
#
loop_
_entity.id
_entity.type
_entity.pdbx_description
1 polymer ?
#
loop_
_entity_poly.entity_id
_entity_poly.type
_entity_poly.pdbx_seq_one_letter_code
_entity_poly.pdbx_strand_id
1 'polypeptide(L)'
;MDIEALKKLNKYKKLVKKLAKKYDASLASESLIEQIPRILGPGLNKAGKFLSLLTHNENMVVKVDEVHDQAPDEGGAVSGSGCWPREDDI
;
A
#
# COMPACT_ATOMS: atom_id res chain seq x y z
N MET A 1 -12.73 5.44 4.68
CA MET A 1 -11.79 5.62 5.82
C MET A 1 -11.35 7.06 5.81
N ASP A 2 -11.71 7.82 6.85
CA ASP A 2 -11.39 9.25 6.94
C ASP A 2 -9.99 9.52 7.49
N ILE A 3 -9.49 10.74 7.24
CA ILE A 3 -8.18 11.21 7.71
C ILE A 3 -8.08 11.15 9.24
N GLU A 4 -9.17 11.47 9.94
CA GLU A 4 -9.24 11.40 11.41
C GLU A 4 -9.11 9.95 11.91
N ALA A 5 -9.72 9.00 11.20
CA ALA A 5 -9.61 7.58 11.50
C ALA A 5 -8.19 7.07 11.27
N LEU A 6 -7.53 7.49 10.19
CA LEU A 6 -6.12 7.15 9.90
C LEU A 6 -5.18 7.68 10.99
N LYS A 7 -5.39 8.91 11.46
CA LYS A 7 -4.61 9.50 12.56
C LYS A 7 -4.83 8.77 13.88
N LYS A 8 -6.06 8.31 14.14
CA LYS A 8 -6.39 7.45 15.29
C LYS A 8 -5.72 6.08 15.18
N LEU A 9 -5.68 5.48 13.99
CA LEU A 9 -5.01 4.21 13.73
C LEU A 9 -3.49 4.29 13.98
N ASN A 10 -2.84 5.42 13.65
CA ASN A 10 -1.41 5.61 13.91
C ASN A 10 -1.06 5.59 15.41
N LYS A 11 -2.00 6.00 16.29
CA LYS A 11 -1.80 5.87 17.75
C LYS A 11 -1.69 4.40 18.19
N TYR A 12 -2.27 3.47 17.43
CA TYR A 12 -2.31 2.05 17.74
C TYR A 12 -1.47 1.22 16.77
N LYS A 13 -0.14 1.22 16.96
CA LYS A 13 0.82 0.48 16.12
C LYS A 13 0.54 -1.03 16.01
N LYS A 14 -0.11 -1.63 17.02
CA LYS A 14 -0.50 -3.07 17.00
C LYS A 14 -1.57 -3.36 15.94
N LEU A 15 -2.53 -2.45 15.76
CA LEU A 15 -3.58 -2.60 14.74
C LEU A 15 -3.00 -2.36 13.36
N VAL A 16 -2.13 -1.35 13.22
CA VAL A 16 -1.41 -1.09 11.96
C VAL A 16 -0.62 -2.31 11.52
N LYS A 17 0.13 -2.97 12.42
CA LYS A 17 0.85 -4.22 12.10
C LYS A 17 -0.04 -5.41 11.76
N LYS A 18 -1.27 -5.46 12.28
CA LYS A 18 -2.24 -6.51 11.91
C LYS A 18 -2.86 -6.25 10.53
N LEU A 19 -3.21 -4.99 10.24
CA LEU A 19 -3.75 -4.57 8.94
C LEU A 19 -2.71 -4.75 7.85
N ALA A 20 -1.55 -4.15 8.07
CA ALA A 20 -0.26 -4.82 8.05
C ALA A 20 -0.24 -6.15 7.29
N LYS A 21 -0.12 -7.21 8.08
CA LYS A 21 -0.05 -8.60 7.63
C LYS A 21 -1.28 -9.13 6.87
N LYS A 22 -2.42 -8.43 6.88
CA LYS A 22 -3.66 -8.90 6.26
C LYS A 22 -3.85 -8.41 4.82
N TYR A 23 -3.30 -7.24 4.50
CA TYR A 23 -3.49 -6.61 3.19
C TYR A 23 -2.14 -6.34 2.57
N ASP A 24 -1.87 -6.93 1.42
CA ASP A 24 -0.59 -6.83 0.73
C ASP A 24 -0.40 -5.47 0.05
N ALA A 25 -1.47 -4.93 -0.53
CA ALA A 25 -1.48 -3.62 -1.16
C ALA A 25 -2.64 -2.73 -0.68
N SER A 26 -2.49 -1.41 -0.80
CA SER A 26 -3.50 -0.43 -0.41
C SER A 26 -3.78 0.55 -1.54
N LEU A 27 -5.05 0.69 -1.93
CA LEU A 27 -5.51 1.66 -2.91
C LEU A 27 -6.05 2.91 -2.21
N ALA A 28 -5.70 4.08 -2.71
CA ALA A 28 -6.16 5.35 -2.17
C ALA A 28 -6.49 6.35 -3.28
N SER A 29 -7.53 7.16 -3.05
CA SER A 29 -7.87 8.28 -3.93
C SER A 29 -6.79 9.36 -3.92
N GLU A 30 -6.73 10.17 -4.99
CA GLU A 30 -5.77 11.29 -5.17
C GLU A 30 -5.56 12.13 -3.90
N SER A 31 -6.62 12.63 -3.28
CA SER A 31 -6.51 13.48 -2.08
C SER A 31 -5.92 12.76 -0.86
N LEU A 32 -6.12 11.45 -0.76
CA LEU A 32 -5.68 10.65 0.38
C LEU A 32 -4.25 10.12 0.18
N ILE A 33 -3.83 9.86 -1.06
CA ILE A 33 -2.51 9.30 -1.33
C ILE A 33 -1.38 10.25 -0.96
N GLU A 34 -1.62 11.56 -0.95
CA GLU A 34 -0.63 12.54 -0.50
C GLU A 34 -0.56 12.63 1.04
N GLN A 35 -1.66 12.34 1.73
CA GLN A 35 -1.78 12.50 3.17
C GLN A 35 -1.40 11.25 3.96
N ILE A 36 -1.77 10.07 3.47
CA ILE A 36 -1.50 8.80 4.16
C ILE A 36 0.01 8.56 4.37
N PRO A 37 0.92 8.81 3.41
CA PRO A 37 2.36 8.65 3.62
C PRO A 37 2.90 9.53 4.75
N ARG A 38 2.35 10.74 4.94
CA ARG A 38 2.74 11.63 6.04
C ARG A 38 2.26 11.11 7.40
N ILE A 39 1.06 10.54 7.46
CA ILE A 39 0.44 10.11 8.73
C ILE A 39 0.89 8.70 9.14
N LEU A 40 0.93 7.78 8.19
CA LEU A 40 1.19 6.35 8.41
C LEU A 40 2.52 5.86 7.85
N GLY A 41 3.28 6.70 7.14
CA GLY A 41 4.60 6.36 6.58
C GLY A 41 5.53 5.63 7.54
N PRO A 42 5.74 6.10 8.78
CA PRO A 42 6.63 5.41 9.74
C PRO A 42 6.20 3.98 10.09
N GLY A 43 4.89 3.69 10.02
CA GLY A 43 4.32 2.37 10.34
C GLY A 43 4.22 1.45 9.13
N LEU A 44 3.87 1.99 7.96
CA LEU A 44 3.66 1.25 6.71
C LEU A 44 4.97 1.02 5.93
N ASN A 45 5.91 1.97 5.94
CA ASN A 45 7.23 1.81 5.30
C ASN A 45 8.00 0.64 5.95
N LYS A 46 7.95 0.54 7.29
CA LYS A 46 8.54 -0.58 8.02
C LYS A 46 7.85 -1.93 7.75
N ALA A 47 6.64 -1.91 7.20
CA ALA A 47 5.88 -3.10 6.82
C ALA A 47 5.96 -3.38 5.31
N GLY A 48 6.74 -2.61 4.54
CA GLY A 48 6.88 -2.76 3.09
C GLY A 48 5.58 -2.55 2.32
N LYS A 49 4.63 -1.77 2.87
CA LYS A 49 3.31 -1.57 2.27
C LYS A 49 3.19 -0.21 1.66
N PHE A 50 2.94 -0.22 0.36
CA PHE A 50 2.86 0.96 -0.45
C PHE A 50 1.41 1.24 -0.86
N LEU A 51 1.16 2.50 -1.20
CA LEU A 51 -0.14 2.97 -1.64
C LEU A 51 -0.10 3.16 -3.14
N SER A 52 -1.13 2.65 -3.81
CA SER A 52 -1.34 2.87 -5.23
C SER A 52 -2.43 3.90 -5.45
N LEU A 53 -2.22 4.75 -6.46
CA LEU A 53 -3.14 5.79 -6.83
C LEU A 53 -4.38 5.20 -7.49
N LEU A 54 -5.55 5.65 -7.03
CA LEU A 54 -6.81 5.39 -7.69
C LEU A 54 -7.41 6.73 -8.16
N THR A 55 -7.51 6.91 -9.47
CA THR A 55 -8.21 8.05 -10.05
C THR A 55 -9.69 7.73 -10.23
N HIS A 56 -10.54 8.76 -10.25
CA HIS A 56 -11.99 8.57 -10.34
C HIS A 56 -12.45 7.98 -11.69
N ASN A 57 -11.62 8.10 -12.72
CA ASN A 57 -11.90 7.61 -14.07
C ASN A 57 -11.56 6.13 -14.26
N GLU A 58 -10.89 5.50 -13.30
CA GLU A 58 -10.40 4.13 -13.40
C GLU A 58 -11.38 3.12 -12.80
N ASN A 59 -11.48 1.95 -13.44
CA ASN A 59 -12.26 0.84 -12.91
C ASN A 59 -11.48 0.16 -11.77
N MET A 60 -12.08 0.10 -10.57
CA MET A 60 -11.44 -0.50 -9.40
C MET A 60 -11.03 -1.97 -9.61
N VAL A 61 -11.77 -2.75 -10.40
CA VAL A 61 -11.45 -4.16 -10.65
C VAL A 61 -10.13 -4.28 -11.41
N VAL A 62 -9.95 -3.44 -12.43
CA VAL A 62 -8.72 -3.38 -13.23
C VAL A 62 -7.56 -2.90 -12.36
N LYS A 63 -7.80 -1.89 -11.51
CA LYS A 63 -6.75 -1.35 -10.64
C LYS A 63 -6.30 -2.32 -9.55
N VAL A 64 -7.20 -3.13 -9.01
CA VAL A 64 -6.84 -4.16 -8.01
C VAL A 64 -5.96 -5.23 -8.64
N ASP A 65 -6.28 -5.66 -9.86
CA ASP A 65 -5.47 -6.63 -10.61
C ASP A 65 -4.07 -6.06 -10.94
N GLU A 66 -4.02 -4.82 -11.42
CA GLU A 66 -2.78 -4.11 -11.70
C GLU A 66 -1.92 -3.93 -10.44
N VAL A 67 -2.51 -3.62 -9.29
CA VAL A 67 -1.79 -3.43 -8.02
C VAL A 67 -1.30 -4.74 -7.42
N HIS A 68 -1.96 -5.85 -7.70
CA HIS A 68 -1.49 -7.17 -7.31
C HIS A 68 -0.27 -7.60 -8.16
N ASP A 69 -0.22 -7.18 -9.43
CA ASP A 69 0.88 -7.51 -10.35
C ASP A 69 2.05 -6.49 -10.29
N GLN A 70 1.78 -5.23 -9.92
CA GLN A 70 2.80 -4.21 -9.69
C GLN A 70 3.53 -4.46 -8.37
N ALA A 71 4.65 -5.17 -8.46
CA ALA A 71 5.72 -5.05 -7.49
C ALA A 71 6.19 -3.58 -7.42
N PRO A 72 6.56 -3.08 -6.23
CA PRO A 72 7.07 -1.72 -6.12
C PRO A 72 8.38 -1.63 -6.94
N ASP A 73 8.34 -0.86 -8.03
CA ASP A 73 9.54 -0.32 -8.63
C ASP A 73 10.20 0.54 -7.56
N GLU A 74 11.26 0.01 -6.95
CA GLU A 74 12.21 0.82 -6.20
C GLU A 74 12.90 1.75 -7.21
N GLY A 75 12.21 2.82 -7.58
CA GLY A 75 12.72 3.97 -8.30
C GLY A 75 13.64 4.83 -7.44
N GLY A 76 14.44 4.19 -6.60
CA GLY A 76 15.79 4.60 -6.26
C GLY A 76 16.75 3.60 -6.92
N ALA A 77 17.02 3.81 -8.21
CA ALA A 77 17.98 3.11 -9.06
C ALA A 77 17.66 1.67 -9.51
N VAL A 78 17.30 1.61 -10.80
CA VAL A 78 17.69 0.60 -11.80
C VAL A 78 18.85 -0.31 -11.38
N SER A 79 18.56 -1.62 -11.33
CA SER A 79 19.35 -2.77 -11.84
C SER A 79 19.35 -3.94 -10.85
N GLY A 80 18.72 -5.04 -11.25
CA GLY A 80 18.80 -6.32 -10.54
C GLY A 80 17.47 -7.05 -10.50
N SER A 81 17.31 -8.00 -11.43
CA SER A 81 16.28 -9.04 -11.45
C SER A 81 15.93 -9.56 -10.06
N GLY A 82 14.68 -9.39 -9.64
CA GLY A 82 14.12 -9.92 -8.40
C GLY A 82 12.67 -10.33 -8.61
N CYS A 83 12.49 -11.59 -9.03
CA CYS A 83 11.22 -12.29 -9.09
C CYS A 83 10.60 -12.31 -7.68
N TRP A 84 9.40 -11.75 -7.50
CA TRP A 84 8.64 -11.99 -6.27
C TRP A 84 7.99 -13.37 -6.39
N PRO A 85 8.28 -14.33 -5.50
CA PRO A 85 7.58 -15.60 -5.51
C PRO A 85 6.12 -15.35 -5.16
N ARG A 86 5.24 -15.58 -6.14
CA ARG A 86 3.80 -15.74 -5.93
C ARG A 86 3.63 -17.03 -5.14
N GLU A 87 3.30 -16.92 -3.85
CA GLU A 87 3.00 -18.06 -2.99
C GLU A 87 1.62 -18.64 -3.35
N ASP A 88 1.59 -19.39 -4.46
CA ASP A 88 0.68 -20.51 -4.69
C ASP A 88 1.45 -21.79 -4.36
N ASP A 89 1.42 -22.26 -3.12
CA ASP A 89 1.74 -23.67 -2.83
C ASP A 89 1.02 -24.13 -1.55
N ILE A 90 -0.05 -24.91 -1.78
CA ILE A 90 -0.69 -25.96 -0.96
C ILE A 90 -1.27 -25.63 0.44
#